data_AF-A0A932WN55-F1
#
_entry.id   AF-A0A932WN55-F1
#
_cell.length_a   1.000
_cell.length_b   1.000
_cell.length_c   1.000
_cell.angle_alpha   90.00
_cell.angle_beta   90.00
_cell.angle_gamma   90.00
#
_symmetry.space_group_name_H-M   'P 1'
#
loop_
_entity.id
_entity.type
_entity.pdbx_description
1 polymer ?
#
loop_
_entity_poly.entity_id
_entity_poly.type
_entity_poly.pdbx_seq_one_letter_code
_entity_poly.pdbx_strand_id
1 'polypeptide(L)'
;MRRVVAAAALAGLALVPVAARAAEWGLVRPGVTTMEEVRARYGAPTRAAQQKIERYDAAQWVYEGEQAPTGMARMIVDFGLLDAGAFKAQVVRTFRLEPHAGIFPRTAIVTGWGFPSRVGTEGGADVFFYELGLLVYFDKTGLEATVMVFTPPQPQNR
;
A
#
# COMPACT_ATOMS: atom_id res chain seq x y z
N MET A 1 15.57 18.12 59.16
CA MET A 1 16.53 17.15 58.59
C MET A 1 15.77 16.22 57.65
N ARG A 2 16.19 16.18 56.37
CA ARG A 2 15.69 15.27 55.32
C ARG A 2 16.02 13.82 55.67
N ARG A 3 15.08 12.89 55.49
CA ARG A 3 15.36 11.50 55.09
C ARG A 3 14.26 11.01 54.14
N VAL A 4 14.71 10.61 52.95
CA VAL A 4 14.00 10.02 51.81
C VAL A 4 13.92 8.50 52.00
N VAL A 5 13.02 7.82 51.26
CA VAL A 5 12.99 6.40 50.78
C VAL A 5 11.54 5.88 50.93
N ALA A 6 10.83 5.24 49.99
CA ALA A 6 11.03 4.70 48.64
C ALA A 6 9.64 4.64 47.95
N ALA A 7 9.48 5.09 46.71
CA ALA A 7 9.43 4.26 45.49
C ALA A 7 8.34 3.14 45.48
N ALA A 8 7.23 3.41 44.79
CA ALA A 8 6.40 2.39 44.17
C ALA A 8 5.88 2.95 42.83
N ALA A 9 6.71 2.81 41.79
CA ALA A 9 6.32 3.09 40.42
C ALA A 9 5.54 1.88 39.87
N LEU A 10 4.21 1.95 39.91
CA LEU A 10 3.37 1.08 39.12
C LEU A 10 3.37 1.63 37.69
N ALA A 11 4.31 1.13 36.89
CA ALA A 11 4.35 1.30 35.45
C ALA A 11 3.10 0.64 34.85
N GLY A 12 2.05 1.42 34.63
CA GLY A 12 0.94 1.03 33.77
C GLY A 12 1.47 0.91 32.36
N LEU A 13 1.76 -0.32 31.91
CA LEU A 13 1.86 -0.62 30.49
C LEU A 13 0.47 -0.38 29.91
N ALA A 14 0.27 0.82 29.37
CA ALA A 14 -0.86 1.09 28.50
C ALA A 14 -0.69 0.20 27.27
N LEU A 15 -1.45 -0.90 27.23
CA LEU A 15 -1.76 -1.62 25.99
C LEU A 15 -2.50 -0.64 25.10
N VAL A 16 -1.75 0.12 24.29
CA VAL A 16 -2.33 0.92 23.23
C VAL A 16 -2.90 -0.09 22.23
N PRO A 17 -4.22 -0.11 21.99
CA PRO A 17 -4.77 -0.94 20.94
C PRO A 17 -4.18 -0.41 19.64
N VAL A 18 -3.42 -1.27 18.96
CA VAL A 18 -2.84 -1.03 17.64
C VAL A 18 -3.99 -0.91 16.64
N ALA A 19 -4.68 0.24 16.65
CA ALA A 19 -5.54 0.71 15.56
C ALA A 19 -4.67 1.22 14.39
N ALA A 20 -3.50 0.61 14.20
CA ALA A 20 -2.52 0.95 13.18
C ALA A 20 -2.85 0.28 11.82
N ARG A 21 -3.89 -0.56 11.78
CA ARG A 21 -4.08 -1.52 10.69
C ARG A 21 -4.89 -1.05 9.48
N ALA A 22 -5.11 0.25 9.31
CA ALA A 22 -5.67 0.81 8.08
C ALA A 22 -4.86 2.02 7.59
N ALA A 23 -4.48 2.91 8.50
CA ALA A 23 -3.74 4.12 8.19
C ALA A 23 -2.26 3.89 7.82
N GLU A 24 -1.62 2.82 8.29
CA GLU A 24 -0.18 2.55 8.03
C GLU A 24 0.11 1.94 6.64
N TRP A 25 -0.89 1.47 5.91
CA TRP A 25 -0.66 0.81 4.61
C TRP A 25 -0.52 1.81 3.45
N GLY A 26 -0.92 3.06 3.66
CA GLY A 26 -0.92 4.14 2.67
C GLY A 26 0.35 4.99 2.64
N LEU A 27 1.51 4.44 3.04
CA LEU A 27 2.75 5.22 3.08
C LEU A 27 3.14 5.67 1.67
N VAL A 28 3.03 4.79 0.67
CA VAL A 28 3.24 5.17 -0.72
C VAL A 28 1.95 5.79 -1.26
N ARG A 29 2.04 7.01 -1.80
CA ARG A 29 0.93 7.72 -2.43
C ARG A 29 1.27 7.97 -3.90
N PRO A 30 0.68 7.23 -4.85
CA PRO A 30 0.89 7.48 -6.27
C PRO A 30 0.61 8.94 -6.64
N GLY A 31 1.42 9.50 -7.53
CA GLY A 31 1.39 10.91 -7.92
C GLY A 31 2.09 11.88 -6.97
N VAL A 32 2.47 11.42 -5.76
CA VAL A 32 3.12 12.25 -4.74
C VAL A 32 4.45 11.66 -4.32
N THR A 33 4.46 10.38 -3.92
CA THR A 33 5.65 9.74 -3.36
C THR A 33 6.74 9.59 -4.41
N THR A 34 7.98 9.90 -4.02
CA THR A 34 9.15 9.81 -4.90
C THR A 34 9.94 8.52 -4.69
N MET A 35 10.79 8.21 -5.66
CA MET A 35 11.75 7.11 -5.62
C MET A 35 12.69 7.19 -4.41
N GLU A 36 13.08 8.40 -4.01
CA GLU A 36 13.90 8.64 -2.82
C GLU A 36 13.13 8.25 -1.54
N GLU A 37 11.88 8.70 -1.41
CA GLU A 37 11.06 8.39 -0.23
C GLU A 37 10.74 6.90 -0.10
N VAL A 38 10.51 6.21 -1.23
CA VAL A 38 10.33 4.75 -1.24
C VAL A 38 11.60 4.07 -0.73
N ARG A 39 12.77 4.47 -1.24
CA ARG A 39 14.05 3.90 -0.79
C ARG A 39 14.35 4.21 0.68
N ALA A 40 14.03 5.41 1.14
CA ALA A 40 14.22 5.80 2.54
C ALA A 40 13.40 4.94 3.50
N ARG A 41 12.23 4.46 3.07
CA ARG A 41 11.32 3.65 3.91
C ARG A 41 11.57 2.16 3.83
N TYR A 42 11.77 1.64 2.62
CA TYR A 42 11.83 0.19 2.38
C TYR A 42 13.24 -0.30 2.05
N GLY A 43 14.22 0.59 2.01
CA GLY A 43 15.58 0.26 1.61
C GLY A 43 15.70 -0.06 0.13
N ALA A 44 16.72 -0.85 -0.22
CA ALA A 44 16.95 -1.29 -1.58
C ALA A 44 15.92 -2.35 -2.00
N PRO A 45 15.38 -2.28 -3.23
CA PRO A 45 14.51 -3.33 -3.74
C PRO A 45 15.28 -4.63 -3.97
N THR A 46 14.57 -5.76 -3.94
CA THR A 46 15.16 -7.07 -4.31
C THR A 46 15.41 -7.16 -5.81
N ARG A 47 14.60 -6.47 -6.61
CA ARG A 47 14.79 -6.33 -8.06
C ARG A 47 14.43 -4.93 -8.52
N ALA A 48 15.26 -4.38 -9.40
CA ALA A 48 14.97 -3.14 -10.11
C ALA A 48 15.10 -3.38 -11.61
N ALA A 49 14.12 -2.90 -12.38
CA ALA A 49 14.10 -2.97 -13.84
C ALA A 49 13.79 -1.59 -14.43
N GLN A 50 14.34 -1.33 -15.61
CA GLN A 50 13.92 -0.20 -16.45
C GLN A 50 12.92 -0.72 -17.49
N GLN A 51 11.90 0.07 -17.78
CA GLN A 51 10.83 -0.25 -18.73
C GLN A 51 10.46 0.98 -19.55
N LYS A 52 9.96 0.74 -20.76
CA LYS A 52 9.39 1.80 -21.60
C LYS A 52 7.88 1.88 -21.38
N ILE A 53 7.41 2.99 -20.80
CA ILE A 53 5.99 3.28 -20.60
C ILE A 53 5.64 4.51 -21.39
N GLU A 54 4.64 4.43 -22.26
CA GLU A 54 4.15 5.60 -23.04
C GLU A 54 5.29 6.33 -23.77
N ARG A 55 6.30 5.57 -24.23
CA ARG A 55 7.56 6.03 -24.87
C ARG A 55 8.60 6.64 -23.92
N TYR A 56 8.31 6.81 -22.64
CA TYR A 56 9.23 7.30 -21.62
C TYR A 56 9.99 6.17 -20.92
N ASP A 57 11.18 6.49 -20.42
CA ASP A 57 11.94 5.61 -19.52
C ASP A 57 11.36 5.66 -18.11
N ALA A 58 10.89 4.52 -17.65
CA ALA A 58 10.27 4.30 -16.35
C ALA A 58 11.00 3.19 -15.60
N ALA A 59 10.86 3.16 -14.28
CA ALA A 59 11.47 2.14 -13.45
C ALA A 59 10.40 1.30 -12.76
N GLN A 60 10.70 0.03 -12.52
CA GLN A 60 9.93 -0.84 -11.65
C GLN A 60 10.82 -1.40 -10.56
N TRP A 61 10.38 -1.28 -9.32
CA TRP A 61 11.03 -1.89 -8.17
C TRP A 61 10.14 -2.96 -7.57
N VAL A 62 10.76 -4.05 -7.16
CA VAL A 62 10.10 -5.19 -6.54
C VAL A 62 10.75 -5.43 -5.18
N TYR A 63 9.91 -5.69 -4.18
CA TYR A 63 10.26 -6.03 -2.82
C TYR A 63 9.57 -7.36 -2.49
N GLU A 64 10.36 -8.39 -2.22
CA GLU A 64 9.92 -9.78 -1.98
C GLU A 64 10.74 -10.35 -0.82
N GLY A 65 10.27 -11.42 -0.19
CA GLY A 65 10.99 -12.06 0.92
C GLY A 65 11.16 -11.12 2.12
N GLU A 66 12.36 -11.04 2.68
CA GLU A 66 12.64 -10.24 3.89
C GLU A 66 12.52 -8.73 3.65
N GLN A 67 12.61 -8.28 2.41
CA GLN A 67 12.47 -6.88 2.03
C GLN A 67 11.01 -6.50 1.72
N ALA A 68 10.09 -7.46 1.64
CA ALA A 68 8.67 -7.16 1.51
C ALA A 68 8.14 -6.54 2.81
N PRO A 69 7.20 -5.59 2.74
CA PRO A 69 6.54 -5.07 3.93
C PRO A 69 5.86 -6.20 4.74
N THR A 70 5.80 -6.05 6.06
CA THR A 70 5.16 -7.04 6.94
C THR A 70 3.76 -7.42 6.48
N GLY A 71 3.49 -8.71 6.34
CA GLY A 71 2.21 -9.25 5.86
C GLY A 71 2.07 -9.31 4.34
N MET A 72 3.06 -8.83 3.59
CA MET A 72 3.07 -8.89 2.13
C MET A 72 3.99 -10.01 1.65
N ALA A 73 3.50 -10.81 0.72
CA ALA A 73 4.37 -11.69 -0.06
C ALA A 73 5.25 -10.86 -1.00
N ARG A 74 4.67 -9.78 -1.55
CA ARG A 74 5.33 -8.93 -2.51
C ARG A 74 4.76 -7.51 -2.54
N MET A 75 5.63 -6.53 -2.74
CA MET A 75 5.29 -5.17 -3.11
C MET A 75 5.99 -4.80 -4.41
N ILE A 76 5.25 -4.20 -5.35
CA ILE A 76 5.78 -3.71 -6.62
C ILE A 76 5.48 -2.21 -6.69
N VAL A 77 6.48 -1.42 -7.07
CA VAL A 77 6.35 0.03 -7.23
C VAL A 77 6.81 0.41 -8.63
N ASP A 78 5.91 0.98 -9.42
CA ASP A 78 6.22 1.52 -10.73
C ASP A 78 6.39 3.04 -10.63
N PHE A 79 7.46 3.55 -11.22
CA PHE A 79 7.79 4.96 -11.31
C PHE A 79 7.65 5.47 -12.73
N GLY A 80 7.52 6.79 -12.88
CA GLY A 80 7.36 7.42 -14.18
C GLY A 80 5.89 7.74 -14.44
N LEU A 81 5.48 8.92 -14.02
CA LEU A 81 4.12 9.42 -14.18
C LEU A 81 4.08 10.54 -15.21
N LEU A 82 3.28 10.38 -16.26
CA LEU A 82 2.92 11.49 -17.15
C LEU A 82 1.73 12.23 -16.54
N ASP A 83 1.94 13.49 -16.17
CA ASP A 83 0.93 14.32 -15.52
C ASP A 83 0.92 15.72 -16.15
N ALA A 84 -0.26 16.17 -16.57
CA ALA A 84 -0.45 17.44 -17.29
C ALA A 84 0.55 17.69 -18.44
N GLY A 85 0.95 16.63 -19.15
CA GLY A 85 1.91 16.70 -20.26
C GLY A 85 3.39 16.72 -19.85
N ALA A 86 3.70 16.72 -18.54
CA ALA A 86 5.06 16.64 -18.03
C ALA A 86 5.34 15.23 -17.48
N PHE A 87 6.43 14.62 -17.94
CA PHE A 87 6.86 13.32 -17.44
C PHE A 87 7.70 13.46 -16.17
N LYS A 88 7.26 12.80 -15.09
CA LYS A 88 7.89 12.78 -13.77
C LYS A 88 8.51 11.39 -13.52
N ALA A 89 9.75 11.20 -13.97
CA ALA A 89 10.44 9.90 -13.96
C ALA A 89 10.58 9.26 -12.56
N GLN A 90 10.71 10.08 -11.51
CA GLN A 90 10.99 9.61 -10.15
C GLN A 90 9.75 9.54 -9.26
N VAL A 91 8.56 9.83 -9.79
CA VAL A 91 7.32 9.80 -9.01
C VAL A 91 6.64 8.46 -9.20
N VAL A 92 6.09 7.92 -8.11
CA VAL A 92 5.31 6.67 -8.14
C VAL A 92 4.07 6.86 -9.01
N ARG A 93 3.98 6.02 -10.04
CA ARG A 93 2.82 5.91 -10.93
C ARG A 93 1.78 4.96 -10.36
N THR A 94 2.22 3.78 -9.96
CA THR A 94 1.37 2.74 -9.37
C THR A 94 2.17 2.01 -8.32
N PHE A 95 1.48 1.52 -7.29
CA PHE A 95 2.07 0.50 -6.44
C PHE A 95 1.07 -0.62 -6.19
N ARG A 96 1.59 -1.84 -6.09
CA ARG A 96 0.83 -3.06 -5.91
C ARG A 96 1.31 -3.77 -4.66
N LEU A 97 0.37 -4.24 -3.86
CA LEU A 97 0.60 -5.15 -2.75
C LEU A 97 -0.03 -6.51 -3.05
N GLU A 98 0.72 -7.56 -2.78
CA GLU A 98 0.26 -8.94 -2.82
C GLU A 98 0.38 -9.50 -1.40
N PRO A 99 -0.70 -9.45 -0.60
CA PRO A 99 -0.69 -9.89 0.78
C PRO A 99 -0.59 -11.42 0.90
N HIS A 100 -0.09 -11.89 2.03
CA HIS A 100 -0.34 -13.28 2.44
C HIS A 100 -1.82 -13.48 2.80
N ALA A 101 -2.30 -14.72 2.73
CA ALA A 101 -3.66 -15.07 3.11
C ALA A 101 -3.97 -14.66 4.56
N GLY A 102 -5.18 -14.13 4.82
CA GLY A 102 -5.63 -13.71 6.14
C GLY A 102 -5.18 -12.31 6.57
N ILE A 103 -4.36 -11.63 5.76
CA ILE A 103 -3.90 -10.26 6.06
C ILE A 103 -5.00 -9.24 5.73
N PHE A 104 -5.72 -9.45 4.62
CA PHE A 104 -6.81 -8.57 4.18
C PHE A 104 -8.06 -9.36 3.82
N PRO A 105 -8.82 -9.83 4.83
CA PRO A 105 -10.18 -10.30 4.57
C PRO A 105 -11.03 -9.15 4.02
N ARG A 106 -12.05 -9.48 3.24
CA ARG A 106 -12.99 -8.53 2.62
C ARG A 106 -13.58 -7.55 3.64
N THR A 107 -13.88 -8.03 4.84
CA THR A 107 -14.39 -7.19 5.93
C THR A 107 -13.37 -6.14 6.35
N ALA A 108 -12.09 -6.48 6.47
CA ALA A 108 -11.04 -5.52 6.80
C ALA A 108 -10.87 -4.46 5.70
N ILE A 109 -11.01 -4.85 4.43
CA ILE A 109 -11.00 -3.89 3.31
C ILE A 109 -12.15 -2.89 3.44
N VAL A 110 -13.38 -3.36 3.66
CA VAL A 110 -14.56 -2.47 3.82
C VAL A 110 -14.44 -1.61 5.09
N THR A 111 -13.92 -2.16 6.19
CA THR A 111 -13.71 -1.38 7.42
C THR A 111 -12.62 -0.31 7.23
N GLY A 112 -11.55 -0.62 6.49
CA GLY A 112 -10.42 0.30 6.30
C GLY A 112 -10.69 1.40 5.27
N TRP A 113 -11.35 1.07 4.16
CA TRP A 113 -11.55 1.99 3.02
C TRP A 113 -13.02 2.36 2.78
N GLY A 114 -13.95 1.82 3.57
CA GLY A 114 -15.39 1.98 3.35
C GLY A 114 -15.93 1.07 2.25
N PHE A 115 -17.19 1.29 1.88
CA PHE A 115 -17.80 0.59 0.76
C PHE A 115 -17.16 1.02 -0.57
N PRO A 116 -16.92 0.08 -1.49
CA PRO A 116 -16.36 0.42 -2.79
C PRO A 116 -17.34 1.26 -3.60
N SER A 117 -16.81 2.17 -4.42
CA SER A 117 -17.59 2.96 -5.37
C SER A 117 -18.26 2.07 -6.42
N ARG A 118 -17.61 0.96 -6.78
CA ARG A 118 -18.14 -0.05 -7.70
C ARG A 118 -17.63 -1.43 -7.34
N VAL A 119 -18.44 -2.45 -7.59
CA VAL A 119 -18.03 -3.85 -7.57
C VAL A 119 -18.10 -4.40 -9.00
N GLY A 120 -17.07 -5.12 -9.41
CA GLY A 120 -17.05 -5.85 -10.67
C GLY A 120 -16.46 -7.24 -10.49
N THR A 121 -16.22 -7.92 -11.60
CA THR A 121 -15.67 -9.27 -11.61
C THR A 121 -14.64 -9.37 -12.73
N GLU A 122 -13.46 -9.92 -12.43
CA GLU A 122 -12.40 -10.15 -13.39
C GLU A 122 -11.83 -11.55 -13.20
N GLY A 123 -11.74 -12.35 -14.27
CA GLY A 123 -11.22 -13.73 -14.18
C GLY A 123 -12.01 -14.65 -13.24
N GLY A 124 -13.28 -14.32 -12.94
CA GLY A 124 -14.13 -15.05 -12.00
C GLY A 124 -13.89 -14.71 -10.52
N ALA A 125 -13.16 -13.64 -10.23
CA ALA A 125 -12.98 -13.11 -8.89
C ALA A 125 -13.59 -11.71 -8.75
N ASP A 126 -14.08 -11.39 -7.54
CA ASP A 126 -14.61 -10.07 -7.25
C ASP A 126 -13.50 -9.00 -7.29
N VAL A 127 -13.85 -7.82 -7.78
CA VAL A 127 -12.98 -6.64 -7.77
C VAL A 127 -13.72 -5.46 -7.17
N PHE A 128 -13.13 -4.86 -6.14
CA PHE A 128 -13.60 -3.61 -5.56
C PHE A 128 -12.86 -2.43 -6.17
N PHE A 129 -13.61 -1.42 -6.60
CA PHE A 129 -13.08 -0.18 -7.14
C PHE A 129 -13.40 0.97 -6.21
N TYR A 130 -12.37 1.69 -5.80
CA TYR A 130 -12.45 2.91 -5.02
C TYR A 130 -11.97 4.08 -5.88
N GLU A 131 -12.80 5.11 -6.04
CA GLU A 131 -12.49 6.29 -6.87
C GLU A 131 -11.21 7.03 -6.46
N LEU A 132 -10.82 6.91 -5.18
CA LEU A 132 -9.57 7.45 -4.66
C LEU A 132 -8.30 6.71 -5.14
N GLY A 133 -8.44 5.78 -6.10
CA GLY A 133 -7.33 5.11 -6.75
C GLY A 133 -6.92 3.81 -6.06
N LEU A 134 -7.88 3.01 -5.58
CA LEU A 134 -7.62 1.67 -5.07
C LEU A 134 -8.49 0.65 -5.81
N LEU A 135 -7.84 -0.40 -6.31
CA LEU A 135 -8.48 -1.61 -6.83
C LEU A 135 -8.09 -2.77 -5.93
N VAL A 136 -9.07 -3.55 -5.47
CA VAL A 136 -8.82 -4.73 -4.65
C VAL A 136 -9.39 -5.95 -5.36
N TYR A 137 -8.51 -6.86 -5.75
CA TYR A 137 -8.85 -8.14 -6.35
C TYR A 137 -8.93 -9.18 -5.25
N PHE A 138 -10.06 -9.86 -5.18
CA PHE A 138 -10.26 -10.95 -4.23
C PHE A 138 -9.82 -12.29 -4.84
N ASP A 139 -9.75 -13.30 -4.00
CA ASP A 139 -9.72 -14.67 -4.45
C ASP A 139 -11.07 -15.09 -5.06
N LYS A 140 -11.14 -16.32 -5.61
CA LYS A 140 -12.38 -16.84 -6.21
C LYS A 140 -13.52 -17.06 -5.20
N THR A 141 -13.21 -17.13 -3.90
CA THR A 141 -14.23 -17.21 -2.86
C THR A 141 -14.80 -15.83 -2.52
N GLY A 142 -14.09 -14.76 -2.91
CA GLY A 142 -14.47 -13.38 -2.63
C GLY A 142 -14.18 -12.97 -1.18
N LEU A 143 -13.42 -13.76 -0.43
CA LEU A 143 -13.23 -13.56 1.02
C LEU A 143 -11.91 -12.85 1.35
N GLU A 144 -10.88 -13.06 0.55
CA GLU A 144 -9.52 -12.58 0.85
C GLU A 144 -8.98 -11.76 -0.32
N ALA A 145 -8.38 -10.61 -0.04
CA ALA A 145 -7.68 -9.84 -1.06
C ALA A 145 -6.40 -10.58 -1.48
N THR A 146 -6.21 -10.75 -2.78
CA THR A 146 -5.00 -11.37 -3.35
C THR A 146 -4.09 -10.32 -3.98
N VAL A 147 -4.66 -9.21 -4.44
CA VAL A 147 -3.93 -8.09 -5.02
C VAL A 147 -4.63 -6.79 -4.64
N MET A 148 -3.85 -5.81 -4.18
CA MET A 148 -4.29 -4.43 -4.01
C MET A 148 -3.44 -3.54 -4.93
N VAL A 149 -4.09 -2.81 -5.83
CA VAL A 149 -3.42 -1.88 -6.76
C VAL A 149 -3.83 -0.47 -6.43
N PHE A 150 -2.83 0.38 -6.23
CA PHE A 150 -3.00 1.78 -5.91
C PHE A 150 -2.51 2.62 -7.08
N THR A 151 -3.33 3.60 -7.46
CA THR A 151 -3.11 4.54 -8.54
C THR A 151 -3.35 5.96 -8.02
N PRO A 152 -2.99 7.01 -8.78
CA PRO A 152 -3.55 8.33 -8.54
C PRO A 152 -5.08 8.25 -8.63
N PRO A 153 -5.82 9.19 -8.01
CA PRO A 153 -7.27 9.27 -8.16
C PRO A 153 -7.64 9.22 -9.64
N GLN A 154 -8.55 8.32 -10.00
CA GLN A 154 -8.97 8.18 -11.38
C GLN A 154 -9.95 9.32 -11.70
N PRO A 155 -9.79 10.04 -12.81
CA PRO A 155 -10.78 11.04 -13.21
C PRO A 155 -12.15 10.36 -13.39
N GLN A 156 -13.21 11.02 -12.93
CA GLN A 156 -14.58 10.55 -13.15
C GLN A 156 -14.87 10.66 -14.65
N ASN A 157 -14.83 9.55 -15.37
CA ASN A 157 -15.52 9.48 -16.66
C ASN A 157 -17.03 9.49 -16.33
N ARG A 158 -17.65 10.67 -16.42
CA ARG A 158 -19.10 10.85 -16.53
C ARG A 158 -19.51 10.74 -17.99
#